data_AF-A0A813IS64-F1
#
_entry.id   AF-A0A813IS64-F1
#
_cell.length_a   1.000
_cell.length_b   1.000
_cell.length_c   1.000
_cell.angle_alpha   90.00
_cell.angle_beta   90.00
_cell.angle_gamma   90.00
#
_symmetry.space_group_name_H-M   'P 1'
#
loop_
_entity.id
_entity.type
_entity.pdbx_description
1 polymer ?
#
loop_
_entity_poly.entity_id
_entity_poly.type
_entity_poly.pdbx_seq_one_letter_code
_entity_poly.pdbx_strand_id
1 'polypeptide(L)'
;RRRSTDDGLDATHDRPHSAGRASTPGRAANRAPPEADFSFRPKITSLAKQREVRGTSDLSLGEQKRRDLRSKCRKEEFTKREAGRYSFKPQVNSYNGVGSRLRVLEEADTLIERMARSRQATLSRCQMDVTRIQEKTDAENTFHPQVKAAPELIRRMAESHRALRELRQQELHRDASTEKTRPAWQ
;
A
#
# COMPACT_ATOMS: atom_id res chain seq x y z
N ARG A 1 -57.12 -3.77 25.73
CA ARG A 1 -57.59 -4.32 27.02
C ARG A 1 -57.12 -5.77 27.09
N ARG A 2 -56.39 -6.17 28.15
CA ARG A 2 -55.83 -7.53 28.46
C ARG A 2 -54.64 -7.92 27.55
N ARG A 3 -53.37 -8.09 27.95
CA ARG A 3 -52.63 -8.46 29.20
C ARG A 3 -52.82 -9.93 29.67
N SER A 4 -51.80 -10.76 29.43
CA SER A 4 -51.34 -11.97 30.16
C SER A 4 -50.02 -12.41 29.48
N THR A 5 -48.83 -12.27 30.05
CA THR A 5 -48.12 -13.07 31.10
C THR A 5 -47.62 -14.44 30.63
N ASP A 6 -46.48 -14.80 31.21
CA ASP A 6 -45.76 -16.08 31.21
C ASP A 6 -44.75 -16.28 30.07
N ASP A 7 -43.53 -16.74 30.29
CA ASP A 7 -42.77 -16.98 31.52
C ASP A 7 -41.28 -17.09 31.13
N GLY A 8 -40.42 -16.72 32.07
CA GLY A 8 -38.97 -16.81 31.90
C GLY A 8 -38.50 -18.25 31.72
N LEU A 9 -37.59 -18.46 30.77
CA LEU A 9 -36.73 -19.64 30.72
C LEU A 9 -35.27 -19.19 30.71
N ASP A 10 -34.73 -19.18 31.92
CA ASP A 10 -33.32 -19.31 32.22
C ASP A 10 -32.86 -20.69 31.72
N ALA A 11 -31.99 -20.71 30.72
CA ALA A 11 -31.34 -21.92 30.25
C ALA A 11 -29.88 -21.59 29.95
N THR A 12 -29.07 -21.63 31.01
CA THR A 12 -27.62 -21.74 30.96
C THR A 12 -27.25 -22.98 30.13
N HIS A 13 -26.81 -22.75 28.90
CA HIS A 13 -26.11 -23.77 28.12
C HIS A 13 -24.61 -23.58 28.30
N ASP A 14 -24.07 -24.27 29.30
CA ASP A 14 -22.66 -24.63 29.39
C ASP A 14 -22.25 -25.35 28.09
N ARG A 15 -21.47 -24.65 27.25
CA ARG A 15 -20.76 -25.27 26.12
C ARG A 15 -19.33 -25.58 26.57
N PRO A 16 -18.96 -26.86 26.77
CA PRO A 16 -17.56 -27.21 26.92
C PRO A 16 -16.86 -27.04 25.57
N HIS A 17 -15.91 -26.10 25.50
CA HIS A 17 -14.97 -25.98 24.40
C HIS A 17 -13.98 -27.17 24.41
N SER A 18 -14.39 -28.32 23.86
CA SER A 18 -13.46 -29.40 23.50
C SER A 18 -12.97 -29.18 22.07
N ALA A 19 -11.94 -28.35 21.90
CA ALA A 19 -11.19 -28.28 20.65
C ALA A 19 -10.24 -29.49 20.55
N GLY A 20 -10.81 -30.66 20.28
CA GLY A 20 -10.08 -31.80 19.73
C GLY A 20 -9.52 -31.39 18.38
N ARG A 21 -8.21 -31.14 18.31
CA ARG A 21 -7.50 -30.93 17.04
C ARG A 21 -7.64 -32.19 16.21
N ALA A 22 -8.40 -32.09 15.13
CA ALA A 22 -8.41 -33.06 14.06
C ALA A 22 -6.98 -33.25 13.53
N SER A 23 -6.49 -34.48 13.65
CA SER A 23 -5.26 -34.96 13.05
C SER A 23 -5.41 -34.95 11.53
N THR A 24 -4.73 -34.03 10.85
CA THR A 24 -4.56 -34.10 9.41
C THR A 24 -3.62 -35.27 9.10
N PRO A 25 -3.98 -36.25 8.26
CA PRO A 25 -3.08 -37.35 7.92
C PRO A 25 -1.85 -36.78 7.19
N GLY A 26 -0.70 -36.97 7.82
CA GLY A 26 0.60 -36.53 7.34
C GLY A 26 0.92 -37.13 5.98
N ARG A 27 1.20 -36.23 5.05
CA ARG A 27 1.94 -36.48 3.80
C ARG A 27 3.15 -37.38 4.09
N ALA A 28 3.21 -38.52 3.40
CA ALA A 28 4.27 -39.52 3.53
C ALA A 28 5.65 -38.87 3.55
N ALA A 29 6.34 -39.08 4.67
CA ALA A 29 7.68 -38.60 4.92
C ALA A 29 8.65 -39.26 3.94
N ASN A 30 9.41 -38.45 3.21
CA ASN A 30 10.77 -38.83 2.87
C ASN A 30 11.47 -39.09 4.20
N ARG A 31 11.75 -40.36 4.50
CA ARG A 31 12.40 -40.82 5.72
C ARG A 31 13.75 -40.12 5.84
N ALA A 32 13.80 -39.08 6.68
CA ALA A 32 15.06 -38.54 7.16
C ALA A 32 15.85 -39.70 7.82
N PRO A 33 17.18 -39.73 7.69
CA PRO A 33 17.99 -40.66 8.49
C PRO A 33 17.62 -40.50 9.97
N PRO A 34 17.69 -41.57 10.78
CA PRO A 34 17.30 -41.52 12.18
C PRO A 34 17.97 -40.32 12.84
N GLU A 35 17.15 -39.44 13.42
CA GLU A 35 17.59 -38.25 14.14
C GLU A 35 18.70 -38.68 15.09
N ALA A 36 19.94 -38.30 14.80
CA ALA A 36 20.96 -38.32 15.83
C ALA A 36 20.41 -37.42 16.94
N ASP A 37 20.22 -37.97 18.13
CA ASP A 37 19.74 -37.21 19.28
C ASP A 37 20.78 -36.14 19.63
N PHE A 38 20.67 -34.98 18.98
CA PHE A 38 21.50 -33.83 19.30
C PHE A 38 21.01 -33.29 20.64
N SER A 39 21.86 -33.40 21.66
CA SER A 39 21.61 -32.88 23.01
C SER A 39 21.44 -31.37 23.04
N PHE A 40 21.97 -30.67 22.04
CA PHE A 40 21.88 -29.22 21.93
C PHE A 40 20.59 -28.77 21.24
N ARG A 41 19.62 -28.31 22.04
CA ARG A 41 18.35 -27.73 21.57
C ARG A 41 18.25 -26.26 22.00
N PRO A 42 18.97 -25.34 21.35
CA PRO A 42 18.95 -23.94 21.74
C PRO A 42 17.54 -23.38 21.59
N LYS A 43 17.02 -22.80 22.67
CA LYS A 43 15.73 -22.09 22.64
C LYS A 43 15.96 -20.67 22.17
N ILE A 44 15.23 -20.25 21.13
CA ILE A 44 15.25 -18.85 20.69
C ILE A 44 14.65 -18.01 21.83
N THR A 45 15.47 -17.12 22.40
CA THR A 45 15.05 -16.23 23.49
C THR A 45 13.99 -15.24 23.00
N SER A 46 13.14 -14.76 23.92
CA SER A 46 12.11 -13.73 23.61
C SER A 46 12.72 -12.49 22.98
N LEU A 47 13.87 -12.06 23.50
CA LEU A 47 14.63 -10.92 22.99
C LEU A 47 15.09 -11.14 21.54
N ALA A 48 15.55 -12.35 21.19
CA ALA A 48 15.98 -12.65 19.82
C ALA A 48 14.82 -12.61 18.81
N LYS A 49 13.58 -12.92 19.24
CA LYS A 49 12.39 -12.80 18.38
C LYS A 49 11.98 -11.36 18.09
N GLN A 50 12.25 -10.44 19.02
CA GLN A 50 11.88 -9.03 18.92
C GLN A 50 12.91 -8.19 18.15
N ARG A 51 14.09 -8.75 17.85
CA ARG A 51 15.12 -8.04 17.08
C ARG A 51 14.68 -7.81 15.64
N GLU A 52 14.96 -6.63 15.13
CA GLU A 52 14.71 -6.27 13.74
C GLU A 52 15.55 -7.13 12.79
N VAL A 53 14.98 -7.43 11.63
CA VAL A 53 15.68 -8.15 10.57
C VAL A 53 16.70 -7.20 9.94
N ARG A 54 17.95 -7.67 9.79
CA ARG A 54 19.01 -6.90 9.11
C ARG A 54 18.57 -6.45 7.72
N GLY A 55 18.76 -5.16 7.45
CA GLY A 55 18.40 -4.52 6.18
C GLY A 55 19.38 -4.85 5.07
N THR A 56 19.08 -4.40 3.85
CA THR A 56 19.95 -4.62 2.68
C THR A 56 21.30 -3.92 2.78
N SER A 57 21.41 -2.84 3.58
CA SER A 57 22.65 -2.12 3.90
C SER A 57 23.60 -2.91 4.80
N ASP A 58 23.06 -3.82 5.61
CA ASP A 58 23.80 -4.50 6.69
C ASP A 58 24.30 -5.88 6.27
N LEU A 59 24.04 -6.27 5.02
CA LEU A 59 24.42 -7.55 4.45
C LEU A 59 25.72 -7.39 3.67
N SER A 60 26.70 -8.24 4.00
CA SER A 60 27.86 -8.45 3.12
C SER A 60 27.42 -9.04 1.77
N LEU A 61 28.18 -8.76 0.72
CA LEU A 61 27.96 -9.30 -0.64
C LEU A 61 27.77 -10.83 -0.65
N GLY A 62 28.52 -11.56 0.19
CA GLY A 62 28.39 -13.01 0.31
C GLY A 62 27.07 -13.46 0.93
N GLU A 63 26.57 -12.74 1.94
CA GLU A 63 25.28 -13.05 2.57
C GLU A 63 24.11 -12.68 1.65
N GLN A 64 24.24 -11.57 0.92
CA GLN A 64 23.27 -11.18 -0.10
C GLN A 64 23.12 -12.26 -1.17
N LYS A 65 24.23 -12.74 -1.76
CA LYS A 65 24.22 -13.84 -2.74
C LYS A 65 23.55 -15.10 -2.19
N ARG A 66 23.84 -15.49 -0.94
CA ARG A 66 23.18 -16.65 -0.30
C ARG A 66 21.67 -16.44 -0.14
N ARG A 67 21.24 -15.25 0.26
CA ARG A 67 19.82 -14.90 0.42
C ARG A 67 19.10 -14.93 -0.92
N ASP A 68 19.72 -14.42 -1.97
CA ASP A 68 19.16 -14.40 -3.32
C ASP A 68 19.03 -15.83 -3.86
N LEU A 69 20.04 -16.68 -3.70
CA LEU A 69 19.98 -18.09 -4.06
C LEU A 69 18.86 -18.81 -3.30
N ARG A 70 18.75 -18.64 -1.98
CA ARG A 70 17.65 -19.23 -1.19
C ARG A 70 16.28 -18.76 -1.68
N SER A 71 16.14 -17.47 -2.00
CA SER A 71 14.89 -16.90 -2.49
C SER A 71 14.55 -17.43 -3.89
N LYS A 72 15.56 -17.58 -4.75
CA LYS A 72 15.43 -18.16 -6.09
C LYS A 72 15.00 -19.62 -6.01
N CYS A 73 15.69 -20.45 -5.23
CA CYS A 73 15.30 -21.86 -5.04
C CYS A 73 13.87 -21.98 -4.50
N ARG A 74 13.47 -21.15 -3.52
CA ARG A 74 12.11 -21.15 -2.99
C ARG A 74 11.07 -20.78 -4.06
N LYS A 75 11.36 -19.76 -4.88
CA LYS A 75 10.49 -19.38 -6.00
C LYS A 75 10.38 -20.52 -7.01
N GLU A 76 11.49 -21.15 -7.38
CA GLU A 76 11.49 -22.29 -8.31
C GLU A 76 10.73 -23.50 -7.77
N GLU A 77 10.87 -23.81 -6.48
CA GLU A 77 10.06 -24.86 -5.84
C GLU A 77 8.58 -24.50 -5.85
N PHE A 78 8.25 -23.24 -5.57
CA PHE A 78 6.88 -22.75 -5.58
C PHE A 78 6.29 -22.84 -6.99
N THR A 79 6.99 -22.36 -8.01
CA THR A 79 6.53 -22.44 -9.41
C THR A 79 6.40 -23.89 -9.87
N LYS A 80 7.32 -24.78 -9.52
CA LYS A 80 7.20 -26.22 -9.81
C LYS A 80 5.98 -26.84 -9.13
N ARG A 81 5.70 -26.46 -7.87
CA ARG A 81 4.50 -26.90 -7.15
C ARG A 81 3.23 -26.33 -7.79
N GLU A 82 3.22 -25.06 -8.19
CA GLU A 82 2.06 -24.44 -8.83
C GLU A 82 1.79 -24.99 -10.23
N ALA A 83 2.84 -25.19 -11.03
CA ALA A 83 2.73 -25.74 -12.38
C ALA A 83 2.13 -27.16 -12.39
N GLY A 84 2.36 -27.95 -11.33
CA GLY A 84 1.72 -29.27 -11.17
C GLY A 84 0.36 -29.24 -10.46
N ARG A 85 0.07 -28.19 -9.67
CA ARG A 85 -1.13 -28.12 -8.82
C ARG A 85 -2.32 -27.46 -9.52
N TYR A 86 -2.09 -26.54 -10.44
CA TYR A 86 -3.17 -25.87 -11.17
C TYR A 86 -3.33 -26.48 -12.57
N SER A 87 -4.27 -27.42 -12.70
CA SER A 87 -4.79 -27.91 -14.00
C SER A 87 -5.83 -26.94 -14.61
N PHE A 88 -6.01 -25.77 -14.01
CA PHE A 88 -7.00 -24.80 -14.45
C PHE A 88 -6.59 -24.24 -15.82
N LYS A 89 -7.28 -24.71 -16.86
CA LYS A 89 -7.24 -24.15 -18.21
C LYS A 89 -8.41 -23.17 -18.31
N PRO A 90 -8.21 -21.87 -18.08
CA PRO A 90 -9.31 -20.92 -18.20
C PRO A 90 -9.89 -21.03 -19.61
N GLN A 91 -11.18 -21.30 -19.69
CA GLN A 91 -11.91 -21.19 -20.94
C GLN A 91 -12.07 -19.69 -21.23
N VAL A 92 -11.31 -19.20 -22.21
CA VAL A 92 -11.44 -17.82 -22.69
C VAL A 92 -12.68 -17.79 -23.59
N ASN A 93 -13.80 -17.35 -23.04
CA ASN A 93 -15.00 -17.08 -23.83
C ASN A 93 -14.73 -15.83 -24.67
N SER A 94 -14.67 -15.99 -25.99
CA SER A 94 -14.62 -14.87 -26.93
C SER A 94 -16.01 -14.22 -26.97
N TYR A 95 -16.15 -13.08 -26.30
CA TYR A 95 -17.34 -12.25 -26.43
C TYR A 95 -17.15 -11.28 -27.60
N ASN A 96 -17.92 -11.46 -28.67
CA ASN A 96 -17.94 -10.51 -29.77
C ASN A 96 -18.64 -9.22 -29.32
N GLY A 97 -17.94 -8.08 -29.41
CA GLY A 97 -18.51 -6.75 -29.10
C GLY A 97 -18.44 -6.31 -27.63
N VAL A 98 -17.89 -7.13 -26.72
CA VAL A 98 -17.67 -6.74 -25.32
C VAL A 98 -16.20 -6.36 -25.13
N GLY A 99 -15.88 -5.10 -25.41
CA GLY A 99 -14.56 -4.52 -25.18
C GLY A 99 -14.33 -4.17 -23.71
N SER A 100 -13.07 -4.15 -23.27
CA SER A 100 -12.71 -3.60 -21.95
C SER A 100 -13.16 -2.14 -21.86
N ARG A 101 -13.40 -1.60 -20.66
CA ARG A 101 -13.77 -0.18 -20.49
C ARG A 101 -12.79 0.77 -21.19
N LEU A 102 -11.54 0.37 -21.35
CA LEU A 102 -10.50 1.15 -22.03
C LEU A 102 -10.47 0.92 -23.55
N ARG A 103 -11.01 -0.19 -24.06
CA ARG A 103 -11.05 -0.53 -25.50
C ARG A 103 -9.70 -0.34 -26.20
N VAL A 104 -8.61 -0.74 -25.52
CA VAL A 104 -7.23 -0.43 -25.93
C VAL A 104 -6.91 -0.90 -27.36
N LEU A 105 -7.48 -2.02 -27.79
CA LEU A 105 -7.24 -2.59 -29.13
C LEU A 105 -8.18 -2.01 -30.21
N GLU A 106 -9.32 -1.45 -29.83
CA GLU A 106 -10.36 -0.96 -30.76
C GLU A 106 -10.24 0.56 -30.98
N GLU A 107 -9.87 1.30 -29.94
CA GLU A 107 -9.85 2.77 -29.91
C GLU A 107 -8.53 3.28 -29.30
N ALA A 108 -7.39 2.78 -29.78
CA ALA A 108 -6.07 3.16 -29.26
C ALA A 108 -5.80 4.67 -29.37
N ASP A 109 -6.22 5.28 -30.48
CA ASP A 109 -5.92 6.69 -30.80
C ASP A 109 -6.64 7.67 -29.88
N THR A 110 -7.86 7.34 -29.44
CA THR A 110 -8.66 8.21 -28.56
C THR A 110 -8.49 7.91 -27.07
N LEU A 111 -7.73 6.87 -26.73
CA LEU A 111 -7.52 6.42 -25.35
C LEU A 111 -6.91 7.52 -24.49
N ILE A 112 -5.87 8.20 -24.99
CA ILE A 112 -5.16 9.26 -24.25
C ILE A 112 -6.11 10.43 -23.97
N GLU A 113 -6.89 10.85 -24.96
CA GLU A 113 -7.87 11.93 -24.81
C GLU A 113 -8.99 11.56 -23.82
N ARG A 114 -9.46 10.30 -23.85
CA ARG A 114 -10.44 9.80 -22.87
C ARG A 114 -9.87 9.78 -21.46
N MET A 115 -8.63 9.35 -21.28
CA MET A 115 -7.95 9.37 -19.99
C MET A 115 -7.78 10.81 -19.49
N ALA A 116 -7.37 11.74 -20.36
CA ALA A 116 -7.25 13.15 -20.04
C ALA A 116 -8.59 13.75 -19.61
N ARG A 117 -9.67 13.48 -20.36
CA ARG A 117 -11.03 13.91 -19.99
C ARG A 117 -11.50 13.32 -18.66
N SER A 118 -11.28 12.03 -18.43
CA SER A 118 -11.65 11.40 -17.16
C SER A 118 -10.86 11.97 -15.98
N ARG A 119 -9.57 12.25 -16.18
CA ARG A 119 -8.73 12.91 -15.18
C ARG A 119 -9.24 14.31 -14.88
N GLN A 120 -9.54 15.10 -15.91
CA GLN A 120 -10.06 16.46 -15.75
C GLN A 120 -11.40 16.48 -15.01
N ALA A 121 -12.31 15.56 -15.35
CA ALA A 121 -13.58 15.43 -14.63
C ALA A 121 -13.38 15.10 -13.15
N THR A 122 -12.44 14.21 -12.84
CA THR A 122 -12.10 13.87 -11.45
C THR A 122 -11.52 15.08 -10.71
N LEU A 123 -10.58 15.79 -11.33
CA LEU A 123 -9.97 16.98 -10.75
C LEU A 123 -11.00 18.09 -10.49
N SER A 124 -11.88 18.34 -11.46
CA SER A 124 -12.96 19.32 -11.32
C SER A 124 -13.88 18.97 -10.14
N ARG A 125 -14.24 17.69 -9.99
CA ARG A 125 -15.06 17.25 -8.85
C ARG A 125 -14.33 17.43 -7.52
N CYS A 126 -13.06 17.05 -7.45
CA CYS A 126 -12.26 17.27 -6.24
C CYS A 126 -12.16 18.76 -5.88
N GLN A 127 -11.99 19.66 -6.87
CA GLN A 127 -11.97 21.10 -6.64
C GLN A 127 -13.31 21.62 -6.10
N MET A 128 -14.43 21.13 -6.65
CA MET A 128 -15.77 21.45 -6.13
C MET A 128 -15.96 20.95 -4.70
N ASP A 129 -15.48 19.75 -4.38
CA ASP A 129 -15.57 19.20 -3.03
C ASP A 129 -14.71 20.02 -2.04
N VAL A 130 -13.51 20.43 -2.44
CA VAL A 130 -12.62 21.28 -1.61
C VAL A 130 -13.25 22.65 -1.35
N THR A 131 -13.75 23.32 -2.39
CA THR A 131 -14.41 24.63 -2.26
C THR A 131 -15.65 24.54 -1.37
N ARG A 132 -16.48 23.52 -1.57
CA ARG A 132 -17.66 23.26 -0.72
C ARG A 132 -17.28 23.04 0.75
N ILE A 133 -16.24 22.27 1.01
CA ILE A 133 -15.74 22.06 2.39
C ILE A 133 -15.26 23.39 2.96
N GLN A 134 -14.52 24.17 2.19
CA GLN A 134 -13.99 25.46 2.63
C GLN A 134 -15.09 26.47 2.95
N GLU A 135 -16.09 26.60 2.08
CA GLU A 135 -17.28 27.44 2.33
C GLU A 135 -18.02 27.02 3.60
N LYS A 136 -18.16 25.70 3.81
CA LYS A 136 -18.78 25.18 5.03
C LYS A 136 -17.97 25.52 6.27
N THR A 137 -16.66 25.35 6.23
CA THR A 137 -15.79 25.70 7.36
C THR A 137 -15.76 27.20 7.62
N ASP A 138 -15.80 28.02 6.57
CA ASP A 138 -15.82 29.48 6.69
C ASP A 138 -17.17 29.96 7.28
N ALA A 139 -18.28 29.33 6.90
CA ALA A 139 -19.59 29.60 7.49
C ALA A 139 -19.69 29.17 8.97
N GLU A 140 -19.02 28.09 9.36
CA GLU A 140 -18.93 27.62 10.75
C GLU A 140 -17.96 28.47 11.58
N ASN A 141 -17.02 29.17 10.95
CA ASN A 141 -16.04 29.98 11.65
C ASN A 141 -16.69 31.25 12.20
N THR A 142 -16.89 31.33 13.51
CA THR A 142 -17.43 32.53 14.17
C THR A 142 -16.41 33.66 14.31
N PHE A 143 -15.12 33.40 14.10
CA PHE A 143 -14.04 34.37 14.31
C PHE A 143 -13.75 35.18 13.04
N HIS A 144 -14.24 36.42 13.02
CA HIS A 144 -14.04 37.38 11.92
C HIS A 144 -13.32 38.63 12.42
N PRO A 145 -11.98 38.57 12.59
CA PRO A 145 -11.23 39.72 13.10
C PRO A 145 -11.27 40.87 12.09
N GLN A 146 -11.43 42.09 12.57
CA GLN A 146 -11.24 43.29 11.76
C GLN A 146 -9.75 43.48 11.50
N VAL A 147 -9.28 43.02 10.35
CA VAL A 147 -7.88 43.19 9.93
C VAL A 147 -7.73 44.56 9.28
N LYS A 148 -6.99 45.46 9.96
CA LYS A 148 -6.57 46.74 9.36
C LYS A 148 -5.47 46.48 8.33
N ALA A 149 -5.53 47.18 7.20
CA ALA A 149 -4.49 47.11 6.20
C ALA A 149 -3.13 47.53 6.80
N ALA A 150 -2.09 46.76 6.50
CA ALA A 150 -0.73 47.11 6.89
C ALA A 150 -0.30 48.43 6.20
N PRO A 151 0.50 49.27 6.87
CA PRO A 151 1.10 50.45 6.25
C PRO A 151 1.80 50.14 4.93
N GLU A 152 1.74 51.09 3.99
CA GLU A 152 2.21 50.93 2.61
C GLU A 152 3.68 50.48 2.52
N LEU A 153 4.55 51.01 3.38
CA LEU A 153 5.95 50.59 3.45
C LEU A 153 6.10 49.09 3.72
N ILE A 154 5.32 48.57 4.68
CA ILE A 154 5.36 47.16 5.07
C ILE A 154 4.82 46.27 3.95
N ARG A 155 3.79 46.72 3.23
CA ARG A 155 3.28 46.03 2.03
C ARG A 155 4.35 45.92 0.96
N ARG A 156 5.04 47.02 0.63
CA ARG A 156 6.13 47.03 -0.37
C ARG A 156 7.30 46.14 0.05
N MET A 157 7.67 46.15 1.33
CA MET A 157 8.68 45.25 1.86
C MET A 157 8.26 43.78 1.71
N ALA A 158 7.01 43.45 2.00
CA ALA A 158 6.49 42.09 1.85
C ALA A 158 6.48 41.65 0.37
N GLU A 159 6.08 42.53 -0.55
CA GLU A 159 6.10 42.27 -1.99
C GLU A 159 7.54 42.03 -2.49
N SER A 160 8.49 42.89 -2.13
CA SER A 160 9.91 42.72 -2.45
C SER A 160 10.46 41.39 -1.90
N HIS A 161 10.12 41.05 -0.65
CA HIS A 161 10.56 39.80 -0.04
C HIS A 161 9.95 38.56 -0.70
N ARG A 162 8.69 38.64 -1.18
CA ARG A 162 8.07 37.57 -1.97
C ARG A 162 8.78 37.40 -3.31
N ALA A 163 9.06 38.49 -4.02
CA ALA A 163 9.80 38.46 -5.28
C ALA A 163 11.21 37.87 -5.11
N LEU A 164 11.94 38.26 -4.06
CA LEU A 164 13.25 37.69 -3.75
C LEU A 164 13.18 36.19 -3.41
N ARG A 165 12.15 35.74 -2.68
CA ARG A 165 11.93 34.32 -2.40
C ARG A 165 11.68 33.53 -3.67
N GLU A 166 10.88 34.07 -4.58
CA GLU A 166 10.55 33.41 -5.85
C GLU A 166 11.78 33.30 -6.75
N LEU A 167 12.58 34.36 -6.87
CA LEU A 167 13.86 34.31 -7.60
C LEU A 167 14.81 33.24 -7.03
N ARG A 168 14.97 33.19 -5.70
CA ARG A 168 15.80 32.17 -5.05
C ARG A 168 15.29 30.75 -5.33
N GLN A 169 13.98 30.54 -5.36
CA GLN A 169 13.40 29.24 -5.71
C GLN A 169 13.68 28.87 -7.17
N GLN A 170 13.59 29.83 -8.09
CA GLN A 170 13.93 29.61 -9.51
C GLN A 170 15.41 29.26 -9.68
N GLU A 171 16.31 29.92 -8.96
CA GLU A 171 17.75 29.59 -8.94
C GLU A 171 18.00 28.17 -8.44
N LEU A 172 17.39 27.77 -7.31
CA LEU A 172 17.51 26.40 -6.80
C LEU A 172 16.97 25.35 -7.79
N HIS A 173 15.84 25.64 -8.45
CA HIS A 173 15.30 24.76 -9.48
C HIS A 173 16.22 24.66 -10.71
N ARG A 174 16.86 25.78 -11.09
CA ARG A 174 17.84 25.82 -12.18
C ARG A 174 19.09 25.01 -11.82
N ASP A 175 19.66 25.21 -10.64
CA ASP A 175 20.87 24.51 -10.20
C ASP A 175 20.64 22.99 -10.08
N ALA A 176 19.49 22.58 -9.54
CA ALA A 176 19.08 21.18 -9.46
C ALA A 176 18.84 20.53 -10.84
N SER A 177 18.55 21.33 -11.88
CA SER A 177 18.43 20.83 -13.26
C SER A 177 19.79 20.60 -13.92
N THR A 178 20.79 21.44 -13.60
CA THR A 178 22.18 21.31 -14.09
C THR A 178 22.97 20.20 -13.41
N GLU A 179 22.67 19.85 -12.15
CA GLU A 179 23.33 18.70 -11.50
C GLU A 179 22.92 17.35 -12.12
N LYS A 180 21.69 17.24 -12.64
CA LYS A 180 21.18 16.03 -13.31
C LYS A 180 21.76 15.79 -14.70
N THR A 181 22.49 16.76 -15.26
CA THR A 181 23.06 16.68 -16.62
C THR A 181 24.53 16.26 -16.64
N ARG A 182 25.19 16.05 -15.49
CA ARG A 182 26.54 15.47 -15.46
C ARG A 182 26.48 13.94 -15.62
N PRO A 183 27.02 13.37 -16.72
CA PRO A 183 27.02 11.92 -16.90
C PRO A 183 27.91 11.26 -15.83
N ALA A 184 27.39 10.21 -15.20
CA ALA A 184 27.97 9.53 -14.04
C ALA A 184 29.10 8.53 -14.39
N TRP A 185 29.99 8.87 -15.31
CA TRP A 185 31.18 8.07 -15.59
C TRP A 185 32.42 8.98 -15.71
N GLN A 186 33.27 8.90 -14.69
CA GLN A 186 34.70 9.21 -14.71
C GLN A 186 35.41 8.11 -13.94
#